data_AF-A0A178LPY3-F1
#
_entry.id   AF-A0A178LPY3-F1
#
_cell.length_a   1.000
_cell.length_b   1.000
_cell.length_c   1.000
_cell.angle_alpha   90.00
_cell.angle_beta   90.00
_cell.angle_gamma   90.00
#
_symmetry.space_group_name_H-M   'P 1'
#
loop_
_entity.id
_entity.type
_entity.pdbx_description
1 polymer ?
#
loop_
_entity_poly.entity_id
_entity_poly.type
_entity_poly.pdbx_seq_one_letter_code
_entity_poly.pdbx_strand_id
1 'polypeptide(L)' 'DAQATIAQLEADGNRVIVQKQSDASLADADVVSVNRGAPIRGTVMDNFSDRTYQQTITGYVYYVNVK' A
#
# COMPACT_ATOMS: atom_id res chain seq x y z
N ASP A 1 13.45 5.43 -7.68
CA ASP A 1 12.40 4.64 -8.37
C ASP A 1 11.09 4.55 -7.62
N ALA A 2 10.07 5.16 -8.20
CA ALA A 2 8.70 5.02 -7.73
C ALA A 2 8.21 3.56 -7.76
N GLN A 3 8.58 2.79 -8.79
CA GLN A 3 8.16 1.40 -8.93
C GLN A 3 8.62 0.52 -7.76
N ALA A 4 9.87 0.68 -7.29
CA ALA A 4 10.39 -0.08 -6.16
C ALA A 4 9.64 0.26 -4.84
N THR A 5 9.31 1.53 -4.66
CA THR A 5 8.55 2.00 -3.49
C THR A 5 7.12 1.44 -3.48
N ILE A 6 6.46 1.46 -4.64
CA ILE A 6 5.11 0.88 -4.80
C ILE A 6 5.13 -0.62 -4.52
N ALA A 7 6.11 -1.35 -5.09
CA ALA A 7 6.23 -2.79 -4.89
C ALA A 7 6.47 -3.18 -3.42
N GLN A 8 7.27 -2.41 -2.68
CA GLN A 8 7.45 -2.63 -1.24
C GLN A 8 6.16 -2.41 -0.46
N LEU A 9 5.44 -1.32 -0.74
CA LEU A 9 4.18 -1.03 -0.06
C LEU A 9 3.12 -2.11 -0.33
N GLU A 10 3.03 -2.62 -1.56
CA GLU A 10 2.14 -3.74 -1.91
C GLU A 10 2.56 -5.05 -1.23
N ALA A 11 3.86 -5.35 -1.15
CA ALA A 11 4.39 -6.54 -0.48
C ALA A 11 4.08 -6.56 1.03
N ASP A 12 4.05 -5.39 1.66
CA ASP A 12 3.64 -5.22 3.06
C ASP A 12 2.13 -5.40 3.29
N GLY A 13 1.36 -5.78 2.26
CA GLY A 13 -0.09 -5.98 2.34
C GLY A 13 -0.89 -4.68 2.27
N ASN A 14 -0.25 -3.58 1.87
CA ASN A 14 -0.91 -2.30 1.71
C ASN A 14 -1.51 -2.16 0.32
N ARG A 15 -2.60 -1.40 0.22
CA ARG A 15 -3.18 -1.04 -1.08
C ARG A 15 -2.56 0.26 -1.57
N VAL A 16 -1.88 0.23 -2.71
CA VAL A 16 -1.23 1.41 -3.27
C VAL A 16 -2.09 2.02 -4.37
N ILE A 17 -2.31 3.33 -4.31
CA ILE A 17 -2.98 4.12 -5.32
C ILE A 17 -1.96 5.11 -5.87
N VAL A 18 -1.59 4.94 -7.14
CA VAL A 18 -0.59 5.77 -7.80
C VAL A 18 -1.27 6.90 -8.54
N GLN A 19 -0.90 8.13 -8.22
CA GLN A 19 -1.34 9.33 -8.91
C GLN A 19 -0.17 9.90 -9.71
N LYS A 20 -0.28 9.82 -11.04
CA LYS A 20 0.72 10.38 -11.95
C LYS A 20 0.43 11.86 -12.18
N GLN A 21 1.41 12.71 -11.90
CA GLN A 21 1.38 14.15 -12.17
C GLN A 21 1.98 14.51 -13.55
N SER A 22 2.61 13.53 -14.20
CA SER A 22 3.18 13.65 -15.56
C SER A 22 2.91 12.38 -16.37
N ASP A 23 3.08 12.45 -17.70
CA ASP A 23 3.01 11.30 -18.60
C ASP A 23 4.25 10.37 -18.54
N ALA A 24 5.16 10.60 -17.59
CA ALA A 24 6.35 9.79 -17.40
C ALA A 24 6.01 8.32 -17.09
N SER A 25 6.87 7.42 -17.57
CA SER A 25 6.80 6.00 -17.23
C SER A 25 7.06 5.81 -15.72
N LEU A 26 6.48 4.79 -15.08
CA LEU A 26 6.74 4.55 -13.65
C LEU A 26 8.20 4.16 -13.35
N ALA A 27 8.94 3.75 -14.38
CA ALA A 27 10.36 3.45 -14.28
C ALA A 27 11.22 4.71 -14.22
N ASP A 28 10.76 5.81 -14.84
CA ASP A 28 11.45 7.11 -14.86
C ASP A 28 10.83 8.14 -13.90
N ALA A 29 9.71 7.79 -13.26
CA ALA A 29 8.98 8.70 -12.39
C ALA A 29 9.55 8.73 -10.97
N ASP A 30 9.63 9.93 -10.41
CA ASP A 30 10.09 10.15 -9.04
C ASP A 30 8.91 10.25 -8.08
N VAL A 31 9.08 9.69 -6.87
CA VAL A 31 8.08 9.78 -5.81
C VAL A 31 8.08 11.21 -5.26
N VAL A 32 6.99 11.92 -5.49
CA VAL A 32 6.78 13.28 -5.01
C VAL A 32 6.28 13.27 -3.58
N SER A 33 5.32 12.40 -3.27
CA SER A 33 4.79 12.25 -1.93
C SER A 33 4.13 10.89 -1.72
N VAL A 34 4.17 10.42 -0.48
CA VAL A 34 3.48 9.21 -0.03
C VAL A 34 2.55 9.61 1.11
N ASN A 35 1.24 9.50 0.89
CA ASN A 35 0.23 9.82 1.90
C ASN A 35 -0.44 8.54 2.39
N ARG A 36 -0.42 8.32 3.71
CA ARG A 36 -1.11 7.18 4.32
C ARG A 36 -2.58 7.51 4.53
N GLY A 37 -3.45 6.72 3.91
CA GLY A 37 -4.90 6.78 4.03
C GLY A 37 -5.46 5.88 5.13
N ALA A 38 -6.72 5.46 4.94
CA ALA A 38 -7.44 4.65 5.91
C ALA A 38 -6.80 3.25 6.10
N PRO A 39 -6.84 2.70 7.32
CA PRO A 39 -6.44 1.32 7.56
C PRO A 39 -7.39 0.35 6.86
N ILE A 40 -6.82 -0.66 6.22
CA ILE A 40 -7.54 -1.81 5.69
C ILE A 40 -7.77 -2.77 6.84
N ARG A 41 -9.03 -3.07 7.10
CA ARG A 41 -9.45 -3.98 8.16
C ARG A 41 -9.93 -5.28 7.54
N GLY A 42 -9.34 -6.37 8.01
CA GLY A 42 -9.67 -7.72 7.56
C GLY A 42 -10.05 -8.62 8.73
N THR A 43 -10.52 -9.80 8.36
CA THR A 43 -10.69 -10.91 9.28
C THR A 43 -9.45 -11.79 9.13
N VAL A 44 -8.65 -11.89 10.18
CA VAL A 44 -7.43 -12.71 10.20
C VAL A 44 -7.66 -13.91 11.08
N MET A 45 -7.46 -15.10 10.54
CA MET A 45 -7.43 -16.34 11.30
C MET A 45 -6.03 -16.52 11.89
N ASP A 46 -5.95 -16.58 13.21
CA ASP A 46 -4.73 -16.98 13.91
C ASP A 46 -4.72 -18.50 14.02
N ASN A 47 -3.91 -19.15 13.18
CA ASN A 47 -3.77 -20.61 13.15
C ASN A 47 -3.14 -21.17 14.44
N PHE A 48 -2.41 -20.37 15.22
CA PHE A 48 -1.78 -20.84 16.45
C PHE A 48 -2.81 -20.97 17.59
N SER A 49 -3.76 -20.03 17.65
CA SER A 49 -4.81 -20.02 18.69
C SER A 49 -6.16 -20.54 18.21
N ASP A 50 -6.28 -20.95 16.95
CA ASP A 50 -7.53 -21.32 16.26
C ASP A 50 -8.66 -20.28 16.48
N ARG A 51 -8.27 -19.00 16.45
CA ARG A 51 -9.16 -17.86 16.72
C ARG A 51 -9.20 -16.91 15.54
N THR A 52 -10.40 -16.50 15.21
CA THR A 52 -10.65 -15.52 14.16
C THR A 52 -10.75 -14.12 14.76
N TYR A 53 -9.78 -13.26 14.47
CA TYR A 53 -9.80 -11.86 14.85
C TYR A 53 -10.47 -11.04 13.75
N GLN A 54 -11.66 -10.52 14.06
CA GLN A 54 -12.35 -9.58 13.19
C GLN A 54 -11.84 -8.16 13.44
N GLN A 55 -11.92 -7.29 12.42
CA GLN A 55 -11.50 -5.88 12.48
C GLN A 55 -9.99 -5.66 12.68
N THR A 56 -9.16 -6.67 12.42
CA THR A 56 -7.70 -6.55 12.50
C THR A 56 -7.18 -5.68 11.37
N ILE A 57 -6.25 -4.77 11.68
CA ILE A 57 -5.58 -3.97 10.66
C ILE A 57 -4.65 -4.89 9.87
N THR A 58 -5.03 -5.20 8.63
CA THR A 58 -4.26 -6.07 7.72
C THR A 58 -3.34 -5.29 6.81
N GLY A 59 -3.52 -3.97 6.72
CA GLY A 59 -2.69 -3.09 5.92
C GLY A 59 -3.23 -1.67 5.96
N TYR A 60 -2.63 -0.79 5.16
CA TYR A 60 -3.06 0.59 4.98
C TYR A 60 -3.27 0.90 3.50
N VAL A 61 -4.04 1.93 3.20
CA VAL A 61 -4.05 2.50 1.84
C VAL A 61 -2.93 3.55 1.76
N TYR A 62 -2.09 3.49 0.73
CA TYR A 62 -1.09 4.53 0.45
C TYR A 62 -1.38 5.21 -0.88
N TYR A 63 -1.40 6.53 -0.88
CA TYR A 63 -1.48 7.36 -2.07
C TYR A 63 -0.08 7.83 -2.43
N VAL A 64 0.46 7.34 -3.54
CA VAL A 64 1.80 7.67 -4.01
C VAL A 64 1.66 8.61 -5.19
N ASN A 65 2.06 9.86 -5.01
CA ASN A 65 2.16 10.82 -6.10
C ASN A 65 3.52 10.67 -6.77
N VAL A 66 3.51 10.55 -8.09
CA VAL A 66 4.72 10.43 -8.92
C VAL A 66 4.69 11.47 -10.03
N LYS A 67 5.85 12.01 -10.43
CA LYS A 67 5.96 12.99 -11.52
C LYS A 67 7.06 12.61 -12.50
#